data_AF-A0A0F8Z601-F1
#
_entry.id   AF-A0A0F8Z601-F1
#
_cell.length_a   1.000
_cell.length_b   1.000
_cell.length_c   1.000
_cell.angle_alpha   90.00
_cell.angle_beta   90.00
_cell.angle_gamma   90.00
#
_symmetry.space_group_name_H-M   'P 1'
#
loop_
_entity.id
_entity.type
_entity.pdbx_description
1 polymer ?
#
loop_
_entity_poly.entity_id
_entity_poly.type
_entity_poly.pdbx_seq_one_letter_code
_entity_poly.pdbx_strand_id
1 'polypeptide(L)' 'RYSYVAERSGRPARRLFDLAKDPYQMKAIPRESIDKDLLASLEGQLRQWLAKTKDPFQLA' A
#
# COMPACT_ATOMS: atom_id res chain seq x y z
N ARG A 1 -6.42 -2.87 11.19
CA ARG A 1 -6.72 -1.94 10.06
C ARG A 1 -5.40 -1.56 9.43
N TYR A 2 -5.26 -1.62 8.11
CA TYR A 2 -3.98 -1.37 7.44
C TYR A 2 -4.04 -0.13 6.55
N SER A 3 -2.89 0.53 6.38
CA SER A 3 -2.67 1.59 5.38
C SER A 3 -1.59 1.12 4.41
N TYR A 4 -1.94 1.01 3.12
CA TYR A 4 -1.01 0.64 2.05
C TYR A 4 -0.75 1.85 1.16
N VAL A 5 0.53 2.16 0.94
CA VAL A 5 0.98 3.31 0.16
C VAL A 5 1.91 2.84 -0.95
N ALA A 6 1.58 3.22 -2.19
CA ALA A 6 2.42 3.03 -3.36
C ALA A 6 2.85 4.41 -3.90
N GLU A 7 4.08 4.80 -3.61
CA GLU A 7 4.67 6.05 -4.08
C GLU A 7 5.30 5.85 -5.46
N ARG A 8 5.01 6.78 -6.39
CA ARG A 8 5.52 6.74 -7.76
C ARG A 8 6.46 7.89 -8.12
N SER A 9 6.46 8.96 -7.33
CA SER A 9 7.34 10.11 -7.54
C SER A 9 8.78 9.79 -7.15
N GLY A 10 9.74 10.16 -7.99
CA GLY A 10 11.17 10.05 -7.70
C GLY A 10 11.66 8.60 -7.60
N ARG A 11 11.58 8.01 -6.40
CA ARG A 11 11.98 6.62 -6.12
C ARG A 11 10.77 5.80 -5.74
N PRO A 12 10.28 4.93 -6.63
CA PRO A 12 9.11 4.11 -6.34
C PRO A 12 9.28 3.31 -5.05
N ALA A 13 8.32 3.45 -4.14
CA ALA A 13 8.37 2.80 -2.83
C ALA A 13 7.00 2.26 -2.45
N ARG A 14 6.97 1.08 -1.84
CA ARG A 14 5.76 0.46 -1.29
C ARG A 14 5.93 0.35 0.21
N ARG A 15 4.94 0.87 0.95
CA ARG A 15 4.94 0.90 2.42
C ARG A 15 3.60 0.36 2.93
N LEU A 16 3.67 -0.42 4.00
CA LEU A 16 2.50 -0.95 4.70
C LEU A 16 2.60 -0.58 6.18
N PHE A 17 1.49 -0.13 6.76
CA PHE A 17 1.39 0.22 8.17
C PHE A 17 0.22 -0.50 8.82
N ASP A 18 0.43 -1.00 10.04
CA ASP A 18 -0.64 -1.55 10.89
C ASP A 18 -1.18 -0.43 11.78
N LEU A 19 -2.33 0.15 11.43
CA LEU A 19 -2.91 1.28 12.16
C LEU A 19 -3.43 0.90 13.55
N ALA A 20 -3.56 -0.39 13.86
CA ALA A 20 -3.92 -0.82 15.20
C ALA A 20 -2.72 -0.71 16.15
N LYS A 21 -1.50 -0.87 15.64
CA LYS A 21 -0.24 -0.84 16.41
C LYS A 21 0.51 0.48 16.25
N ASP A 22 0.39 1.11 15.09
CA ASP A 22 1.05 2.35 14.70
C ASP A 22 0.03 3.29 14.03
N PRO A 23 -0.85 3.93 14.82
CA PRO A 23 -1.91 4.79 14.29
C PRO A 23 -1.36 6.03 13.56
N TYR A 24 -0.14 6.45 13.87
CA TYR A 24 0.52 7.60 13.28
C TYR A 24 1.46 7.25 12.11
N GLN A 25 1.55 5.97 11.74
CA GLN A 25 2.33 5.51 10.58
C GLN A 25 3.81 5.91 10.64
N MET A 26 4.40 5.92 11.85
CA MET A 26 5.80 6.28 12.05
C MET A 26 6.76 5.19 11.58
N LYS A 27 6.32 3.92 11.57
CA LYS A 27 7.17 2.78 11.23
C LYS A 27 6.47 1.81 10.29
N ALA A 28 6.91 1.82 9.03
CA ALA A 28 6.45 0.85 8.05
C ALA A 28 6.85 -0.57 8.46
N ILE A 29 5.99 -1.53 8.16
CA ILE A 29 6.28 -2.96 8.32
C ILE A 29 7.40 -3.33 7.32
N PRO A 30 8.50 -3.96 7.78
CA PRO A 30 9.54 -4.46 6.89
C PRO A 30 8.98 -5.42 5.86
N ARG A 31 9.43 -5.34 4.59
CA ARG A 31 8.84 -6.08 3.46
C ARG A 31 8.85 -7.59 3.68
N GLU A 32 9.91 -8.11 4.28
CA GLU A 32 10.12 -9.51 4.65
C GLU A 32 9.16 -10.01 5.73
N SER A 33 8.57 -9.10 6.51
CA SER A 33 7.61 -9.40 7.57
C SER A 33 6.15 -9.21 7.12
N ILE A 34 5.91 -8.75 5.89
CA ILE A 34 4.57 -8.56 5.36
C ILE A 34 4.03 -9.90 4.87
N ASP A 35 2.85 -10.26 5.37
CA ASP A 35 2.07 -11.38 4.84
C ASP A 35 1.76 -11.15 3.34
N LYS A 36 2.13 -12.12 2.50
CA LYS A 36 2.07 -11.97 1.03
C LYS A 36 0.64 -11.86 0.52
N ASP A 37 -0.29 -12.57 1.13
CA ASP A 37 -1.70 -12.61 0.71
C ASP A 37 -2.41 -11.31 1.11
N LEU A 38 -2.11 -10.81 2.31
CA LEU A 38 -2.55 -9.49 2.76
C LEU A 38 -2.06 -8.39 1.81
N LEU A 39 -0.77 -8.42 1.45
CA LEU A 39 -0.20 -7.44 0.53
C LEU A 39 -0.86 -7.52 -0.86
N ALA A 40 -1.03 -8.72 -1.41
CA ALA A 40 -1.69 -8.93 -2.69
C ALA A 40 -3.14 -8.43 -2.66
N SER A 41 -3.88 -8.69 -1.58
CA SER A 41 -5.25 -8.19 -1.39
C SER A 41 -5.31 -6.67 -1.36
N LEU A 42 -4.42 -6.01 -0.61
CA LEU A 42 -4.39 -4.54 -0.50
C LEU A 42 -3.96 -3.89 -1.82
N GLU A 43 -2.98 -4.47 -2.53
CA GLU A 43 -2.59 -4.04 -3.86
C GLU A 43 -3.75 -4.18 -4.86
N GLY A 44 -4.51 -5.27 -4.80
CA GLY A 44 -5.70 -5.50 -5.62
C GLY A 44 -6.79 -4.45 -5.37
N GLN A 45 -7.08 -4.16 -4.10
CA GLN A 45 -8.05 -3.12 -3.73
C GLN A 45 -7.63 -1.73 -4.24
N LEU A 46 -6.34 -1.38 -4.11
CA LEU A 46 -5.82 -0.11 -4.64
C LEU A 46 -5.93 -0.05 -6.16
N ARG A 47 -5.55 -1.13 -6.87
CA ARG A 47 -5.69 -1.22 -8.35
C ARG A 47 -7.14 -1.02 -8.78
N GLN A 48 -8.08 -1.70 -8.13
CA GLN A 48 -9.52 -1.57 -8.41
C GLN A 48 -10.01 -0.14 -8.17
N TRP A 49 -9.58 0.49 -7.09
CA TRP A 49 -9.95 1.86 -6.78
C TRP A 49 -9.42 2.85 -7.82
N LEU A 50 -8.14 2.77 -8.18
CA LEU A 50 -7.52 3.62 -9.21
C LEU A 50 -8.19 3.44 -10.58
N ALA A 51 -8.54 2.21 -10.94
CA ALA A 51 -9.30 1.94 -12.17
C ALA A 51 -10.70 2.58 -12.12
N LYS A 52 -11.41 2.45 -10.99
CA LYS A 52 -12.74 3.03 -10.78
C LYS A 52 -12.73 4.56 -10.87
N THR A 53 -11.70 5.20 -10.32
CA THR A 53 -11.55 6.66 -10.34
C THR A 53 -10.92 7.20 -11.62
N LYS A 54 -10.55 6.33 -12.57
CA LYS A 54 -9.83 6.67 -13.80
C LYS A 54 -8.55 7.47 -13.52
N ASP A 55 -7.84 7.09 -12.46
CA ASP A 55 -6.59 7.74 -12.08
C ASP A 55 -5.54 7.55 -13.19
N PRO A 56 -4.92 8.63 -13.72
CA PRO A 56 -3.92 8.53 -14.79
C PRO A 56 -2.61 7.87 -14.30
N PHE A 57 -2.41 7.72 -13.00
CA PHE A 57 -1.23 7.13 -12.38
C PHE A 57 -1.45 5.68 -11.94
N GLN A 58 -2.20 4.88 -12.70
CA GLN A 58 -2.47 3.47 -12.43
C GLN A 58 -1.21 2.65 -12.11
N LEU A 59 -1.32 1.70 -11.18
CA LEU A 59 -0.23 0.78 -10.84
C LEU A 59 0.09 -0.11 -12.05
N ALA A 60 1.32 -0.02 -12.57
CA ALA A 60 1.86 -0.96 -13.55
C ALA A 60 2.00 -2.37 -12.96
#